data_AF-A0AAW9PDL4-F1
#
_entry.id   AF-A0AAW9PDL4-F1
#
_cell.length_a   1.000
_cell.length_b   1.000
_cell.length_c   1.000
_cell.angle_alpha   90.00
_cell.angle_beta   90.00
_cell.angle_gamma   90.00
#
_symmetry.space_group_name_H-M   'P 1'
#
loop_
_entity.id
_entity.type
_entity.pdbx_description
1 polymer ?
#
loop_
_entity_poly.entity_id
_entity_poly.type
_entity_poly.pdbx_seq_one_letter_code
_entity_poly.pdbx_strand_id
1 'polypeptide(L)'
;MLLNYFALFVLILVFLILFYGVIIIHDIPYYIAQKRQHPHQDAIHVAGWISLFTLHAIWPFLWIWATLYRPDRGWGMASQTEDSLQRKELEQRIALLEAALKNSQQASAGNKDK
;
A
#
# COMPACT_ATOMS: atom_id res chain seq x y z
N MET A 1 -37.72 -18.85 34.07
CA MET A 1 -36.59 -19.54 33.42
C MET A 1 -36.41 -19.13 31.96
N LEU A 2 -37.45 -19.24 31.10
CA LEU A 2 -37.38 -18.84 29.68
C LEU A 2 -36.97 -17.37 29.47
N LEU A 3 -37.50 -16.43 30.26
CA LEU A 3 -37.12 -15.02 30.21
C LEU A 3 -35.63 -14.76 30.49
N ASN A 4 -35.01 -15.52 31.40
CA ASN A 4 -33.58 -15.38 31.70
C ASN A 4 -32.71 -15.91 30.56
N TYR A 5 -33.07 -17.04 29.96
CA TYR A 5 -32.37 -17.56 28.78
C TYR A 5 -32.55 -16.64 27.56
N PHE A 6 -33.73 -16.07 27.38
CA PHE A 6 -34.00 -15.08 26.34
C PHE A 6 -33.19 -13.80 26.55
N ALA A 7 -33.16 -13.26 27.78
CA ALA A 7 -32.34 -12.09 28.11
C ALA A 7 -30.85 -12.36 27.90
N LEU A 8 -30.36 -13.55 28.28
CA LEU A 8 -28.98 -13.96 28.06
C LEU A 8 -28.66 -14.07 26.55
N PHE A 9 -29.57 -14.61 25.75
CA PHE A 9 -29.43 -14.66 24.29
C PHE A 9 -29.32 -13.26 23.69
N VAL A 10 -30.23 -12.35 24.06
CA VAL A 10 -30.21 -10.96 23.59
C VAL A 10 -28.93 -10.25 24.03
N LEU A 11 -28.44 -10.50 25.26
CA LEU A 11 -27.19 -9.95 25.75
C LEU A 11 -25.99 -10.38 24.89
N ILE A 12 -25.89 -11.68 24.58
CA ILE A 12 -24.84 -12.21 23.70
C ILE A 12 -24.97 -11.63 22.30
N LEU A 13 -26.19 -11.53 21.76
CA LEU A 13 -26.43 -10.95 20.43
C LEU A 13 -25.97 -9.49 20.36
N VAL A 14 -26.34 -8.67 21.33
CA VAL A 14 -25.92 -7.26 21.40
C VAL A 14 -24.40 -7.16 21.50
N PHE A 15 -23.78 -7.99 22.35
CA PHE A 15 -22.32 -8.04 22.47
C PHE A 15 -21.64 -8.38 21.14
N LEU A 16 -22.15 -9.38 20.41
CA LEU A 16 -21.65 -9.75 19.08
C LEU A 16 -21.81 -8.60 18.08
N ILE A 17 -22.97 -7.94 18.03
CA ILE A 17 -23.22 -6.81 17.14
C ILE A 17 -22.23 -5.67 17.42
N LEU A 18 -21.98 -5.35 18.69
CA LEU A 18 -21.01 -4.32 19.07
C LEU A 18 -19.59 -4.72 18.68
N PHE A 19 -19.18 -5.96 18.97
CA PHE A 19 -17.85 -6.45 18.66
C PHE A 19 -17.57 -6.46 17.14
N TYR A 20 -18.49 -7.01 16.35
CA TYR A 20 -18.38 -6.99 14.89
C TYR A 20 -18.48 -5.58 14.30
N GLY A 21 -19.31 -4.71 14.87
CA GLY A 21 -19.39 -3.31 14.46
C GLY A 21 -18.06 -2.58 14.61
N VAL A 22 -17.36 -2.80 15.72
CA VAL A 22 -16.03 -2.24 15.96
C VAL A 22 -15.01 -2.79 14.96
N ILE A 23 -14.99 -4.10 14.72
CA ILE A 23 -14.07 -4.72 13.73
C ILE A 23 -14.23 -4.06 12.35
N ILE A 24 -15.47 -3.90 11.88
CA ILE A 24 -15.74 -3.27 10.57
C ILE A 24 -15.18 -1.84 10.52
N ILE A 25 -15.36 -1.04 11.57
CA ILE A 25 -14.87 0.35 11.63
C ILE A 25 -13.33 0.41 11.57
N HIS A 26 -12.64 -0.55 12.18
CA HIS A 26 -11.18 -0.67 12.13
C HIS A 26 -10.63 -1.06 10.77
N ASP A 27 -11.40 -1.81 9.98
CA ASP A 27 -10.98 -2.25 8.64
C ASP A 27 -11.21 -1.18 7.55
N ILE A 28 -12.04 -0.16 7.79
CA ILE A 28 -12.25 0.98 6.88
C ILE A 28 -10.93 1.65 6.43
N PRO A 29 -10.01 2.05 7.32
CA PRO A 29 -8.74 2.68 6.92
C PRO A 29 -7.87 1.75 6.07
N TYR A 30 -7.87 0.44 6.33
CA TYR A 30 -7.20 -0.54 5.48
C TYR A 30 -7.78 -0.55 4.06
N TYR A 31 -9.11 -0.55 3.93
CA TYR A 31 -9.76 -0.52 2.62
C TYR A 31 -9.46 0.78 1.83
N ILE A 32 -9.33 1.92 2.53
CA ILE A 32 -8.90 3.19 1.93
C ILE A 32 -7.45 3.09 1.43
N ALA A 33 -6.56 2.48 2.22
CA ALA A 33 -5.16 2.28 1.85
C ALA A 33 -5.01 1.35 0.64
N GLN A 34 -5.78 0.26 0.59
CA GLN A 34 -5.77 -0.68 -0.53
C GLN A 34 -6.26 -0.03 -1.83
N LYS A 35 -7.35 0.75 -1.78
CA LYS A 35 -7.83 1.51 -2.95
C LYS A 35 -6.83 2.53 -3.49
N ARG A 36 -5.92 3.02 -2.65
CA ARG A 36 -4.89 4.01 -3.02
C ARG A 36 -3.55 3.38 -3.36
N GLN A 37 -3.45 2.04 -3.40
CA GLN A 37 -2.20 1.29 -3.55
C GLN A 37 -1.11 1.75 -2.56
N HIS A 38 -1.49 1.91 -1.28
CA HIS A 38 -0.54 2.34 -0.25
C HIS A 38 0.58 1.29 -0.10
N PRO A 39 1.87 1.67 -0.13
CA PRO A 39 2.99 0.72 -0.03
C PRO A 39 3.00 -0.03 1.31
N HIS A 40 2.41 0.57 2.35
CA HIS A 40 2.31 0.00 3.70
C HIS A 40 0.91 -0.53 4.05
N GLN A 41 0.16 -1.03 3.06
CA GLN A 41 -1.19 -1.58 3.27
C GLN A 41 -1.24 -2.70 4.34
N ASP A 42 -0.26 -3.59 4.36
CA ASP A 42 -0.20 -4.70 5.33
C ASP A 42 0.10 -4.20 6.74
N ALA A 43 0.90 -3.12 6.85
CA ALA A 43 1.18 -2.48 8.13
C ALA A 43 -0.07 -1.80 8.69
N ILE A 44 -0.91 -1.18 7.85
CA ILE A 44 -2.18 -0.58 8.28
C ILE A 44 -3.16 -1.66 8.75
N HIS A 45 -3.21 -2.81 8.07
CA HIS A 45 -4.02 -3.94 8.51
C HIS A 45 -3.59 -4.46 9.88
N VAL A 46 -2.31 -4.82 10.03
CA VAL A 46 -1.76 -5.33 11.31
C VAL A 46 -1.88 -4.28 12.42
N ALA A 47 -1.67 -3.00 12.12
CA ALA A 47 -1.84 -1.93 13.08
C ALA A 47 -3.31 -1.72 13.50
N GLY A 48 -4.28 -2.01 12.63
CA GLY A 48 -5.70 -2.06 12.99
C GLY A 48 -5.96 -3.08 14.11
N TRP A 49 -5.44 -4.31 13.96
CA TRP A 49 -5.52 -5.35 14.99
C TRP A 49 -4.76 -4.97 16.28
N ILE A 50 -3.59 -4.33 16.17
CA ILE A 50 -2.83 -3.83 17.32
C ILE A 50 -3.61 -2.71 18.03
N SER A 51 -4.36 -1.89 17.31
CA SER A 51 -5.11 -0.77 17.89
C SER A 51 -6.25 -1.23 18.82
N LEU A 52 -6.81 -2.42 18.58
CA LEU A 52 -7.74 -3.08 19.51
C LEU A 52 -7.08 -3.38 20.85
N PHE A 53 -5.80 -3.77 20.85
CA PHE A 53 -5.02 -3.99 22.07
C PHE A 53 -4.67 -2.67 22.77
N THR A 54 -4.36 -1.62 22.01
CA THR A 54 -3.99 -0.30 22.55
C THR A 54 -5.19 0.61 22.85
N LEU A 55 -6.37 0.05 23.14
CA LEU A 55 -7.60 0.78 23.46
C LEU A 55 -7.92 1.90 22.43
N HIS A 56 -7.75 1.62 21.15
CA HIS A 56 -8.07 2.53 20.03
C HIS A 56 -7.23 3.82 19.97
N ALA A 57 -6.18 3.97 20.80
CA ALA A 57 -5.36 5.19 20.81
C ALA A 57 -4.64 5.47 19.47
N ILE A 58 -4.16 4.42 18.80
CA ILE A 58 -3.42 4.51 17.53
C ILE A 58 -4.36 4.57 16.31
N TRP A 59 -5.64 4.23 16.49
CA TRP A 59 -6.61 4.17 15.40
C TRP A 59 -6.82 5.49 14.63
N PRO A 60 -7.07 6.65 15.28
CA PRO A 60 -7.24 7.92 14.55
C PRO A 60 -5.97 8.30 13.76
N PHE A 61 -4.79 7.91 14.25
CA PHE A 61 -3.54 8.11 13.54
C PHE A 61 -3.44 7.25 12.27
N LEU A 62 -3.86 5.98 12.32
CA LEU A 62 -3.92 5.09 11.14
C LEU A 62 -4.86 5.62 10.06
N TRP A 63 -5.96 6.25 10.46
CA TRP A 63 -6.89 6.91 9.55
C TRP A 63 -6.25 8.07 8.78
N ILE A 64 -5.51 8.93 9.49
CA ILE A 64 -4.75 10.02 8.87
C ILE A 64 -3.69 9.42 7.93
N TRP A 65 -2.99 8.39 8.36
CA TRP A 65 -1.93 7.75 7.56
C TRP A 65 -2.47 7.11 6.27
N ALA A 66 -3.59 6.39 6.35
CA ALA A 66 -4.27 5.78 5.20
C ALA A 66 -4.75 6.82 4.17
N THR A 67 -5.12 8.02 4.63
CA THR A 67 -5.61 9.11 3.75
C THR A 67 -4.50 10.01 3.23
N LEU A 68 -3.34 10.05 3.88
CA LEU A 68 -2.22 10.91 3.55
C LEU A 68 -1.55 10.54 2.22
N TYR A 69 -1.50 9.25 1.88
CA TYR A 69 -0.87 8.79 0.65
C TYR A 69 -1.72 9.09 -0.59
N ARG A 70 -1.07 9.63 -1.62
CA ARG A 70 -1.64 9.76 -2.96
C ARG A 70 -0.75 9.04 -3.97
N PRO A 71 -1.31 8.20 -4.85
CA PRO A 71 -0.53 7.52 -5.88
C PRO A 71 0.21 8.52 -6.81
N ASP A 72 -0.39 9.70 -7.04
CA ASP A 72 0.17 10.71 -7.95
C ASP A 72 1.36 11.50 -7.36
N ARG A 73 1.50 11.53 -6.03
CA ARG A 73 2.50 12.35 -5.30
C ARG A 73 3.32 11.60 -4.26
N GLY A 74 3.04 10.31 -4.04
CA GLY A 74 3.64 9.52 -2.99
C GLY A 74 3.41 10.12 -1.60
N TRP A 75 4.49 10.19 -0.80
CA TRP A 75 4.48 10.65 0.60
C TRP A 75 4.65 12.17 0.78
N GLY A 76 4.51 12.96 -0.29
CA GLY A 76 4.64 14.42 -0.22
C GLY A 76 6.07 14.96 -0.25
N MET A 77 7.09 14.08 -0.22
CA MET A 77 8.51 14.46 -0.28
C MET A 77 9.29 13.79 -1.44
N ALA A 78 8.64 12.95 -2.24
CA ALA A 78 9.28 12.34 -3.41
C ALA A 78 9.27 13.36 -4.56
N SER A 79 10.44 13.89 -4.84
CA SER A 79 10.78 14.85 -5.88
C SER A 79 10.41 14.32 -7.27
N GLN A 80 9.18 14.61 -7.74
CA GLN A 80 8.79 14.39 -9.14
C GLN A 80 9.85 14.90 -10.13
N THR A 81 10.56 15.96 -9.76
CA THR A 81 11.64 16.55 -10.56
C THR A 81 12.89 15.67 -10.60
N GLU A 82 13.35 15.08 -9.49
CA GLU A 82 14.59 14.29 -9.51
C GLU A 82 14.36 12.92 -10.13
N ASP A 83 13.23 12.27 -9.82
CA ASP A 83 12.85 10.99 -10.44
C ASP A 83 12.67 11.12 -11.96
N SER A 84 12.08 12.23 -12.43
CA SER A 84 11.93 12.45 -13.88
C SER A 84 13.26 12.75 -14.58
N LEU A 85 14.19 13.43 -13.90
CA LEU A 85 15.54 13.67 -14.42
C LEU A 85 16.37 12.37 -14.46
N GLN A 86 16.34 11.56 -13.39
CA GLN A 86 17.02 10.26 -13.36
C GLN A 86 16.45 9.30 -14.39
N ARG A 87 15.13 9.26 -14.59
CA ARG A 87 14.52 8.45 -15.67
C ARG A 87 15.02 8.86 -17.05
N LYS A 88 15.06 10.17 -17.33
CA LYS A 88 15.58 10.68 -18.61
C LYS A 88 17.06 10.34 -18.81
N GLU A 89 17.87 10.42 -17.75
CA GLU A 89 19.27 10.04 -17.82
C GLU A 89 19.44 8.54 -18.08
N LEU A 90 18.65 7.70 -17.40
CA LEU A 90 18.66 6.24 -17.63
C LEU A 90 18.26 5.89 -19.07
N GLU A 91 17.21 6.53 -19.60
CA GLU A 91 16.78 6.34 -20.99
C GLU A 91 17.88 6.71 -22.00
N GLN A 92 18.61 7.81 -21.76
CA GLN A 92 19.75 8.19 -22.59
C GLN A 92 20.88 7.16 -22.52
N ARG A 93 21.21 6.66 -21.33
CA ARG A 93 22.24 5.62 -21.15
C ARG A 93 21.86 4.32 -21.86
N ILE A 94 20.58 3.92 -21.79
CA ILE A 94 20.08 2.75 -22.51
C ILE A 94 20.24 2.93 -24.03
N ALA A 95 19.83 4.08 -24.57
CA ALA A 95 19.96 4.36 -26.00
C ALA A 95 21.42 4.35 -26.50
N LEU A 96 22.35 4.87 -25.69
CA LEU A 96 23.79 4.83 -25.99
C LEU A 96 24.34 3.40 -25.97
N LEU A 97 23.95 2.60 -24.97
CA LEU A 97 24.37 1.20 -24.87
C LEU A 97 23.82 0.36 -26.02
N GLU A 98 22.56 0.58 -26.42
CA GLU A 98 21.96 -0.08 -27.58
C GLU A 98 22.70 0.26 -28.87
N ALA A 99 23.08 1.52 -29.07
CA ALA A 99 23.87 1.94 -30.22
C ALA A 99 25.28 1.31 -30.23
N ALA A 100 25.95 1.27 -29.08
CA ALA A 100 27.27 0.64 -28.95
C ALA A 100 27.22 -0.87 -29.21
N LEU A 101 26.20 -1.56 -28.71
CA LEU A 101 25.97 -2.98 -28.97
C LEU A 101 25.73 -3.24 -30.46
N LYS A 102 24.92 -2.41 -31.12
CA LYS A 102 24.66 -2.53 -32.56
C LYS A 102 25.93 -2.39 -33.39
N ASN A 103 26.77 -1.40 -33.05
CA ASN A 103 28.07 -1.20 -33.71
C ASN A 103 29.03 -2.38 -33.47
N SER A 104 29.07 -2.92 -32.25
CA SER A 104 29.90 -4.09 -31.90
C SER A 104 29.44 -5.36 -32.61
N GLN A 105 28.13 -5.58 -32.72
CA GLN A 105 27.55 -6.69 -33.47
C GLN A 105 27.84 -6.60 -34.97
N GLN A 106 27.78 -5.40 -35.56
CA GLN A 106 28.13 -5.18 -36.98
C GLN A 106 29.63 -5.41 -37.25
N ALA A 107 30.51 -4.94 -36.35
CA ALA A 107 31.95 -5.21 -36.44
C ALA A 107 32.27 -6.71 -36.33
N SER A 108 31.52 -7.45 -35.50
CA SER A 108 31.67 -8.90 -35.34
C SER A 108 31.12 -9.69 -36.53
N ALA A 109 30.08 -9.18 -37.22
CA ALA A 109 29.52 -9.80 -38.42
C ALA A 109 30.42 -9.58 -39.65
N GLY A 110 30.94 -8.36 -39.84
CA GLY A 110 31.85 -8.04 -40.96
C GLY A 110 33.22 -8.75 -40.88
N ASN A 111 33.59 -9.31 -39.72
CA ASN A 111 34.82 -10.09 -39.55
C ASN A 111 34.63 -11.59 -39.84
N LYS A 112 33.42 -12.09 -40.07
CA LYS A 112 33.16 -13.49 -40.44
C LYS A 112 33.14 -13.73 -41.95
N ASP A 113 33.03 -12.68 -42.75
CA ASP A 113 32.93 -12.75 -44.22
C ASP A 113 34.28 -12.47 -44.93
N LYS A 114 35.38 -12.40 -44.17
CA LYS A 114 36.77 -12.41 -44.68
C LYS A 114 37.44 -13.73 -44.33
#